data_AF-A0A7X7D684-F1
#
_entry.id   AF-A0A7X7D684-F1
#
_cell.length_a   1.000
_cell.length_b   1.000
_cell.length_c   1.000
_cell.angle_alpha   90.00
_cell.angle_beta   90.00
_cell.angle_gamma   90.00
#
_symmetry.space_group_name_H-M   'P 1'
#
loop_
_entity.id
_entity.type
_entity.pdbx_description
1 polymer ?
#
loop_
_entity_poly.entity_id
_entity_poly.type
_entity_poly.pdbx_seq_one_letter_code
_entity_poly.pdbx_strand_id
1 'polypeptide(L)'
;MERLAAGDGAAIQGLIDAHRTDLVRSVRAVAGKRGARLSPEQIEELVVDVALAIFDVAGSWKPGGAPPWIYARGRIANAVDRMIGQWADELEPERDEKPEEPAAGGSEPDPFELIEVLAARDQTVALLLAGLGQVASTRDQMVFVEHGLQVSMGDPSPAVTVGQQYGMKPATVRQQTRRIRLRLRGLAETDPRFVELASLPLVA
;
A
#
# COMPACT_ATOMS: atom_id res chain seq x y z
N MET A 1 9.49 36.08 -7.99
CA MET A 1 9.86 34.87 -7.23
C MET A 1 9.84 35.08 -5.72
N GLU A 2 10.44 36.14 -5.17
CA GLU A 2 10.40 36.40 -3.71
C GLU A 2 8.97 36.47 -3.14
N ARG A 3 8.04 37.09 -3.86
CA ARG A 3 6.62 37.12 -3.49
C ARG A 3 5.98 35.72 -3.42
N LEU A 4 6.31 34.83 -4.35
CA LEU A 4 5.84 33.43 -4.30
C LEU A 4 6.44 32.70 -3.09
N ALA A 5 7.73 32.91 -2.80
CA ALA A 5 8.38 32.33 -1.62
C ALA A 5 7.78 32.86 -0.31
N ALA A 6 7.27 34.09 -0.31
CA ALA A 6 6.52 34.67 0.80
C ALA A 6 5.04 34.19 0.87
N GLY A 7 4.60 33.31 -0.03
CA GLY A 7 3.24 32.77 -0.03
C GLY A 7 2.18 33.71 -0.65
N ASP A 8 2.58 34.70 -1.44
CA ASP A 8 1.66 35.60 -2.12
C ASP A 8 1.08 34.95 -3.39
N GLY A 9 -0.15 34.44 -3.29
CA GLY A 9 -0.86 33.78 -4.39
C GLY A 9 -1.12 34.71 -5.60
N ALA A 10 -1.17 36.03 -5.41
CA ALA A 10 -1.34 36.96 -6.52
C ALA A 10 -0.10 37.00 -7.44
N ALA A 11 1.06 36.52 -6.97
CA ALA A 11 2.28 36.44 -7.76
C ALA A 11 2.29 35.28 -8.77
N ILE A 12 1.32 34.36 -8.73
CA ILE A 12 1.22 33.21 -9.64
C ILE A 12 1.03 33.70 -11.08
N GLN A 13 0.12 34.65 -11.31
CA GLN A 13 -0.10 35.20 -12.64
C GLN A 13 1.17 35.88 -13.18
N GLY A 14 1.88 36.63 -12.34
CA GLY A 14 3.15 37.25 -12.72
C GLY A 14 4.24 36.25 -13.08
N LEU A 15 4.24 35.05 -12.48
CA LEU A 15 5.13 33.95 -12.88
C LEU A 15 4.77 33.42 -14.27
N ILE A 16 3.48 33.19 -14.53
CA ILE A 16 3.01 32.72 -15.83
C ILE A 16 3.37 33.74 -16.91
N ASP A 17 3.02 35.01 -16.72
CA ASP A 17 3.23 36.04 -17.73
C ASP A 17 4.72 36.25 -18.05
N ALA A 18 5.58 36.27 -17.01
CA ALA A 18 7.00 36.52 -17.18
C ALA A 18 7.79 35.31 -17.69
N HIS A 19 7.37 34.08 -17.36
CA HIS A 19 8.15 32.86 -17.60
C HIS A 19 7.39 31.77 -18.36
N ARG A 20 6.31 32.14 -19.06
CA ARG A 20 5.45 31.23 -19.82
C ARG A 20 6.21 30.24 -20.68
N THR A 21 7.19 30.74 -21.44
CA THR A 21 7.98 29.92 -22.38
C THR A 21 8.77 28.84 -21.66
N ASP A 22 9.27 29.11 -20.45
CA ASP A 22 10.02 28.15 -19.65
C ASP A 22 9.11 27.10 -19.00
N LEU A 23 7.91 27.51 -18.56
CA LEU A 23 6.88 26.59 -18.06
C LEU A 23 6.41 25.64 -19.17
N VAL A 24 6.07 26.17 -20.34
CA VAL A 24 5.70 25.38 -21.53
C VAL A 24 6.82 24.43 -21.93
N ARG A 25 8.08 24.90 -21.94
CA ARG A 25 9.24 24.04 -22.23
C ARG A 25 9.34 22.90 -21.23
N SER A 26 9.10 23.16 -19.96
CA SER A 26 9.17 22.15 -18.89
C SER A 26 8.06 21.12 -19.03
N VAL A 27 6.82 21.56 -19.30
CA VAL A 27 5.67 20.67 -19.59
C VAL A 27 5.97 19.77 -20.79
N ARG A 28 6.41 20.35 -21.92
CA ARG A 28 6.74 19.59 -23.13
C ARG A 28 7.90 18.62 -22.92
N ALA A 29 8.92 19.03 -22.17
CA ALA A 29 10.06 18.17 -21.87
C ALA A 29 9.67 16.97 -21.01
N VAL A 30 8.76 17.14 -20.05
CA VAL A 30 8.23 16.02 -19.27
C VAL A 30 7.35 15.15 -20.16
N ALA A 31 6.31 15.70 -20.80
CA ALA A 31 5.39 14.94 -21.64
C ALA A 31 6.11 14.15 -22.75
N GLY A 32 7.14 14.75 -23.38
CA GLY A 32 7.96 14.09 -24.38
C GLY A 32 8.75 12.89 -23.84
N LYS A 33 9.26 12.97 -22.61
CA LYS A 33 9.88 11.81 -21.93
C LYS A 33 8.87 10.70 -21.63
N ARG A 34 7.58 11.05 -21.54
CA ARG A 34 6.47 10.12 -21.33
C ARG A 34 5.90 9.56 -22.64
N GLY A 35 6.46 9.94 -23.79
CA GLY A 35 5.94 9.57 -25.11
C GLY A 35 4.61 10.26 -25.47
N ALA A 36 4.13 11.19 -24.66
CA ALA A 36 2.84 11.86 -24.85
C ALA A 36 2.96 13.10 -25.72
N ARG A 37 1.98 13.30 -26.61
CA ARG A 37 1.80 14.54 -27.37
C ARG A 37 0.59 15.28 -26.82
N LEU A 38 0.85 16.43 -26.19
CA LEU A 38 -0.19 17.29 -25.64
C LEU A 38 -0.71 18.25 -26.71
N SER A 39 -2.02 18.49 -26.73
CA SER A 39 -2.62 19.54 -27.53
C SER A 39 -2.23 20.93 -27.01
N PRO A 40 -2.33 21.99 -27.82
CA PRO A 40 -2.10 23.36 -27.36
C PRO A 40 -2.97 23.71 -26.13
N GLU A 41 -4.23 23.31 -26.12
CA GLU A 41 -5.18 23.57 -25.04
C GLU A 41 -4.75 22.88 -23.73
N GLN A 42 -4.32 21.62 -23.82
CA GLN A 42 -3.80 20.88 -22.66
C GLN A 42 -2.51 21.50 -22.11
N ILE A 43 -1.68 22.08 -22.98
CA ILE A 43 -0.48 22.81 -22.54
C ILE A 43 -0.88 24.09 -21.79
N GLU A 44 -1.88 24.83 -22.27
CA GLU A 44 -2.37 26.02 -21.56
C GLU A 44 -2.90 25.69 -20.17
N GLU A 45 -3.71 24.63 -20.07
CA GLU A 45 -4.24 24.14 -18.79
C GLU A 45 -3.10 23.75 -17.85
N LEU A 46 -2.14 22.94 -18.33
CA LEU A 46 -1.01 22.48 -17.54
C LEU A 46 -0.06 23.60 -17.10
N VAL A 47 0.04 24.71 -17.84
CA VAL A 47 0.87 25.86 -17.43
C VAL A 47 0.35 26.47 -16.13
N VAL A 48 -0.98 26.52 -15.95
CA VAL A 48 -1.61 27.01 -14.72
C VAL A 48 -1.32 26.04 -13.57
N ASP A 49 -1.55 24.75 -13.78
CA ASP A 49 -1.29 23.71 -12.77
C ASP A 49 0.19 23.65 -12.35
N VAL A 50 1.10 23.83 -13.31
CA VAL A 50 2.53 23.90 -13.05
C VAL A 50 2.89 25.14 -12.22
N ALA A 51 2.31 26.30 -12.53
CA ALA A 51 2.55 27.52 -11.76
C ALA A 51 2.07 27.36 -10.30
N LEU A 52 0.93 26.72 -10.09
CA LEU A 52 0.42 26.35 -8.77
C LEU A 52 1.37 25.36 -8.06
N ALA A 53 1.82 24.33 -8.77
CA ALA A 53 2.75 23.32 -8.21
C ALA A 53 4.11 23.93 -7.83
N ILE A 54 4.57 24.96 -8.54
CA ILE A 54 5.77 25.74 -8.18
C ILE A 54 5.50 26.59 -6.93
N PHE A 55 4.33 27.24 -6.85
CA PHE A 55 3.95 28.05 -5.70
C PHE A 55 3.93 27.23 -4.40
N ASP A 56 3.40 26.01 -4.42
CA ASP A 56 3.34 25.10 -3.27
C ASP A 56 4.70 24.80 -2.62
N VAL A 57 5.79 24.90 -3.38
CA VAL A 57 7.16 24.63 -2.91
C VAL A 57 8.02 25.89 -2.84
N ALA A 58 7.50 27.04 -3.27
CA ALA A 58 8.27 28.27 -3.39
C ALA A 58 8.81 28.76 -2.04
N GLY A 59 8.14 28.48 -0.92
CA GLY A 59 8.60 28.89 0.41
C GLY A 59 9.93 28.25 0.85
N SER A 60 10.31 27.11 0.26
CA SER A 60 11.59 26.45 0.50
C SER A 60 12.64 26.76 -0.58
N TRP A 61 12.29 27.59 -1.56
CA TRP A 61 13.18 27.98 -2.63
C TRP A 61 14.13 29.09 -2.17
N LYS A 62 15.41 28.97 -2.52
CA LYS A 62 16.44 29.95 -2.15
C LYS A 62 16.59 31.03 -3.24
N PRO A 63 16.53 32.33 -2.88
CA PRO A 63 16.88 33.41 -3.79
C PRO A 63 18.31 33.23 -4.35
N GLY A 64 18.49 33.39 -5.66
CA GLY A 64 19.77 33.18 -6.36
C GLY A 64 20.12 31.71 -6.62
N GLY A 65 19.26 30.75 -6.22
CA GLY A 65 19.40 29.33 -6.55
C GLY A 65 18.97 29.00 -7.98
N ALA A 66 18.76 27.71 -8.25
CA ALA A 66 18.26 27.26 -9.54
C ALA A 66 16.92 27.93 -9.91
N PRO A 67 16.65 28.17 -11.21
CA PRO A 67 15.37 28.69 -11.67
C PRO A 67 14.17 27.87 -11.15
N PRO A 68 12.99 28.47 -10.96
CA PRO A 68 11.85 27.84 -10.30
C PRO A 68 11.37 26.55 -10.95
N TRP A 69 11.33 26.51 -12.29
CA TRP A 69 10.96 25.32 -13.06
C TRP A 69 12.02 24.21 -13.04
N ILE A 70 13.28 24.55 -12.77
CA ILE A 70 14.35 23.58 -12.54
C ILE A 70 14.26 23.03 -11.11
N TYR A 71 14.08 23.91 -10.13
CA TYR A 71 13.91 23.53 -8.72
C TYR A 71 12.68 22.64 -8.51
N ALA A 72 11.53 23.01 -9.08
CA ALA A 72 10.26 22.31 -8.92
C ALA A 72 10.04 21.19 -9.95
N ARG A 73 11.10 20.71 -10.63
CA ARG A 73 10.98 19.75 -11.75
C ARG A 73 10.16 18.51 -11.39
N GLY A 74 10.31 17.96 -10.19
CA GLY A 74 9.52 16.82 -9.72
C GLY A 74 8.04 17.15 -9.53
N ARG A 75 7.71 18.35 -9.05
CA ARG A 75 6.32 18.81 -8.90
C ARG A 75 5.65 19.04 -10.25
N ILE A 76 6.40 19.60 -11.21
CA ILE A 76 5.99 19.73 -12.60
C ILE A 76 5.72 18.37 -13.21
N ALA A 77 6.61 17.38 -12.98
CA ALA A 77 6.40 16.02 -13.44
C ALA A 77 5.08 15.44 -12.93
N ASN A 78 4.81 15.57 -11.63
CA ASN A 78 3.56 15.07 -11.04
C ASN A 78 2.30 15.77 -11.57
N ALA A 79 2.37 17.05 -11.94
CA ALA A 79 1.23 17.76 -12.54
C ALA A 79 0.95 17.23 -13.96
N VAL A 80 2.02 17.04 -14.75
CA VAL A 80 1.95 16.48 -16.10
C VAL A 80 1.49 15.02 -16.08
N ASP A 81 2.03 14.20 -15.17
CA ASP A 81 1.65 12.79 -15.02
C ASP A 81 0.17 12.66 -14.62
N ARG A 82 -0.38 13.56 -13.78
CA ARG A 82 -1.82 13.58 -13.45
C ARG A 82 -2.72 13.82 -14.65
N MET A 83 -2.29 14.66 -15.60
CA MET A 83 -3.04 14.93 -16.83
C MET A 83 -2.93 13.79 -17.85
N ILE A 84 -1.73 13.20 -18.00
CA ILE A 84 -1.49 12.11 -18.96
C ILE A 84 -2.07 10.78 -18.46
N GLY A 85 -2.21 10.60 -17.15
CA GLY A 85 -2.61 9.35 -16.50
C GLY A 85 -1.41 8.59 -15.94
N GLN A 86 -1.63 7.35 -15.49
CA GLN A 86 -0.54 6.50 -14.99
C GLN A 86 0.46 6.23 -16.11
N TRP A 87 1.64 6.84 -16.01
CA TRP A 87 2.79 6.52 -16.84
C TRP A 87 3.77 5.67 -16.04
N ALA A 88 4.22 4.59 -16.65
CA ALA A 88 5.36 3.81 -16.22
C ALA A 88 6.25 3.58 -17.45
N ASP A 89 7.55 3.41 -17.24
CA ASP A 89 8.39 2.83 -18.27
C ASP A 89 7.84 1.43 -18.60
N GLU A 90 7.90 1.05 -19.88
CA GLU A 90 7.71 -0.36 -20.23
C GLU A 90 8.71 -1.15 -19.40
N LEU A 91 8.24 -2.16 -18.67
CA LEU A 91 9.13 -3.08 -17.98
C LEU A 91 10.13 -3.56 -19.04
N GLU A 92 11.43 -3.34 -18.81
CA GLU A 92 12.43 -3.89 -19.70
C GLU A 92 12.07 -5.37 -19.89
N PRO A 93 11.94 -5.87 -21.14
CA PRO A 93 11.78 -7.29 -21.33
C PRO A 93 12.94 -7.89 -20.55
N GLU A 94 12.62 -8.77 -19.60
CA GLU A 94 13.63 -9.52 -18.85
C GLU A 94 14.72 -9.84 -19.88
N ARG A 95 15.95 -9.35 -19.65
CA ARG A 95 17.08 -9.89 -20.40
C ARG A 95 16.87 -11.40 -20.33
N ASP A 96 17.14 -12.13 -21.40
CA ASP A 96 17.21 -13.60 -21.39
C ASP A 96 18.33 -14.11 -20.43
N GLU A 97 18.61 -13.42 -19.31
CA GLU A 97 18.81 -14.10 -18.04
C GLU A 97 17.68 -15.11 -17.93
N LYS A 98 18.01 -16.39 -18.14
CA LYS A 98 17.14 -17.49 -17.76
C LYS A 98 16.48 -17.08 -16.44
N PRO A 99 15.13 -17.08 -16.35
CA PRO A 99 14.48 -16.93 -15.07
C PRO A 99 15.26 -17.81 -14.11
N GLU A 100 15.79 -17.23 -13.03
CA GLU A 100 16.32 -18.03 -11.95
C GLU A 100 15.22 -19.06 -11.67
N GLU A 101 15.52 -20.35 -11.90
CA GLU A 101 14.50 -21.39 -11.77
C GLU A 101 13.85 -21.12 -10.43
N PRO A 102 12.52 -20.85 -10.37
CA PRO A 102 11.88 -20.52 -9.11
C PRO A 102 12.28 -21.64 -8.17
N ALA A 103 13.01 -21.29 -7.10
CA ALA A 103 13.60 -22.26 -6.20
C ALA A 103 12.54 -23.32 -5.95
N ALA A 104 12.82 -24.57 -6.39
CA ALA A 104 11.82 -25.61 -6.61
C ALA A 104 10.68 -25.46 -5.62
N GLY A 105 9.54 -24.96 -6.12
CA GLY A 105 8.49 -24.33 -5.34
C GLY A 105 8.30 -25.02 -4.00
N GLY A 106 8.83 -24.40 -2.94
CA GLY A 106 8.30 -24.67 -1.62
C GLY A 106 6.86 -24.20 -1.72
N SER A 107 5.91 -25.13 -1.80
CA SER A 107 4.52 -24.80 -1.52
C SER A 107 4.54 -24.00 -0.24
N GLU A 108 3.98 -22.80 -0.26
CA GLU A 108 3.79 -22.05 0.97
C GLU A 108 3.07 -23.01 1.93
N PRO A 109 3.69 -23.33 3.08
CA PRO A 109 3.17 -24.37 3.95
C PRO A 109 1.77 -23.94 4.40
N ASP A 110 0.85 -24.89 4.47
CA ASP A 110 -0.48 -24.59 4.98
C ASP A 110 -0.35 -23.91 6.35
N PRO A 111 -0.99 -22.74 6.58
CA PRO A 111 -0.78 -21.98 7.80
C PRO A 111 -1.08 -22.78 9.08
N PHE A 112 -2.00 -23.74 9.00
CA PHE A 112 -2.31 -24.62 10.10
C PHE A 112 -1.21 -25.66 10.33
N GLU A 113 -0.70 -26.29 9.26
CA GLU A 113 0.48 -27.17 9.34
C GLU A 113 1.71 -26.46 9.91
N LEU A 114 1.93 -25.19 9.53
CA LEU A 114 3.02 -24.39 10.09
C LEU A 114 2.85 -24.17 11.60
N ILE A 115 1.63 -23.90 12.07
CA ILE A 115 1.33 -23.79 13.51
C ILE A 115 1.62 -25.10 14.24
N GLU A 116 1.28 -26.26 13.66
CA GLU A 116 1.60 -27.57 14.24
C GLU A 116 3.13 -27.77 14.39
N VAL A 117 3.91 -27.38 13.38
CA VAL A 117 5.37 -27.43 13.45
C VAL A 117 5.93 -26.47 14.50
N LEU A 118 5.38 -25.26 14.59
CA LEU A 118 5.82 -24.24 15.55
C LEU A 118 5.45 -24.60 17.00
N ALA A 119 4.34 -25.30 17.22
CA ALA A 119 3.94 -25.81 18.53
C ALA A 119 5.00 -26.73 19.16
N ALA A 120 5.81 -27.42 18.36
CA ALA A 120 6.91 -28.24 18.87
C ALA A 120 8.09 -27.41 19.43
N ARG A 121 8.14 -26.11 19.14
CA ARG A 121 9.28 -25.22 19.44
C ARG A 121 8.91 -24.03 20.33
N ASP A 122 7.64 -23.63 20.33
CA ASP A 122 7.13 -22.49 21.09
C ASP A 122 5.92 -22.91 21.94
N GLN A 123 6.07 -22.72 23.27
CA GLN A 123 5.05 -23.11 24.25
C GLN A 123 3.74 -22.33 24.08
N THR A 124 3.80 -21.07 23.65
CA THR A 124 2.63 -20.22 23.44
C THR A 124 1.83 -20.74 22.24
N VAL A 125 2.51 -21.15 21.17
CA VAL A 125 1.89 -21.77 20.00
C VAL A 125 1.29 -23.13 20.36
N ALA A 126 1.97 -23.93 21.18
CA ALA A 126 1.43 -25.18 21.69
C ALA A 126 0.14 -24.99 22.50
N LEU A 127 0.10 -23.97 23.35
CA LEU A 127 -1.12 -23.60 24.11
C LEU A 127 -2.24 -23.13 23.19
N LEU A 128 -1.92 -22.36 22.13
CA LEU A 128 -2.91 -21.92 21.14
C LEU A 128 -3.53 -23.13 20.43
N LEU A 129 -2.72 -24.07 19.96
CA LEU A 129 -3.18 -25.28 19.29
C LEU A 129 -4.03 -26.17 20.22
N ALA A 130 -3.59 -26.34 21.47
CA ALA A 130 -4.35 -27.08 22.47
C ALA A 130 -5.70 -26.40 22.80
N GLY A 131 -5.72 -25.07 22.88
CA GLY A 131 -6.95 -24.30 23.12
C GLY A 131 -7.91 -24.40 21.93
N LEU A 132 -7.41 -24.27 20.71
CA LEU A 132 -8.17 -24.46 19.47
C LEU A 132 -8.81 -25.85 19.40
N GLY A 133 -8.06 -26.88 19.78
CA GLY A 133 -8.52 -28.27 19.89
C GLY A 133 -9.71 -28.46 20.84
N GLN A 134 -9.85 -27.62 21.86
CA GLN A 134 -10.98 -27.70 22.80
C GLN A 134 -12.23 -26.97 22.33
N VAL A 135 -12.10 -25.95 21.47
CA VAL A 135 -13.19 -25.00 21.21
C VAL A 135 -13.76 -25.04 19.79
N ALA A 136 -13.07 -25.72 18.87
CA ALA A 136 -13.38 -25.71 17.45
C ALA A 136 -13.08 -27.06 16.77
N SER A 137 -13.80 -27.37 15.68
CA SER A 137 -13.46 -28.51 14.81
C SER A 137 -12.19 -28.22 14.01
N THR A 138 -11.46 -29.23 13.52
CA THR A 138 -10.22 -29.03 12.73
C THR A 138 -10.44 -28.06 11.56
N ARG A 139 -11.51 -28.24 10.80
CA ARG A 139 -11.86 -27.32 9.70
C ARG A 139 -12.03 -25.88 10.21
N ASP A 140 -12.67 -25.72 11.36
CA ASP A 140 -12.93 -24.39 11.91
C ASP A 140 -11.67 -23.73 12.46
N GLN A 141 -10.71 -24.52 12.96
CA GLN A 141 -9.41 -24.06 13.38
C GLN A 141 -8.59 -23.55 12.17
N MET A 142 -8.58 -24.29 11.07
CA MET A 142 -7.93 -23.87 9.82
C MET A 142 -8.48 -22.53 9.32
N VAL A 143 -9.81 -22.39 9.25
CA VAL A 143 -10.49 -21.13 8.85
C VAL A 143 -10.11 -19.97 9.78
N PHE A 144 -9.99 -20.23 11.08
CA PHE A 144 -9.62 -19.22 12.06
C PHE A 144 -8.17 -18.74 11.89
N VAL A 145 -7.25 -19.68 11.69
CA VAL A 145 -5.83 -19.40 11.48
C VAL A 145 -5.61 -18.65 10.16
N GLU A 146 -6.19 -19.14 9.06
CA GLU A 146 -6.10 -18.47 7.76
C GLU A 146 -6.63 -17.03 7.84
N HIS A 147 -7.80 -16.85 8.45
CA HIS A 147 -8.36 -15.50 8.62
C HIS A 147 -7.43 -14.60 9.45
N GLY A 148 -6.77 -15.14 10.48
CA GLY A 148 -5.76 -14.41 11.25
C GLY A 148 -4.57 -13.98 10.40
N LEU A 149 -4.08 -14.88 9.55
CA LEU A 149 -2.99 -14.61 8.62
C LEU A 149 -3.35 -13.50 7.64
N GLN A 150 -4.50 -13.59 6.96
CA GLN A 150 -4.97 -12.57 6.01
C GLN A 150 -5.09 -11.18 6.67
N VAL A 151 -5.60 -11.12 7.91
CA VAL A 151 -5.62 -9.86 8.69
C VAL A 151 -4.21 -9.33 8.93
N SER A 152 -3.25 -10.19 9.30
CA SER A 152 -1.87 -9.79 9.56
C SER A 152 -1.13 -9.30 8.31
N MET A 153 -1.49 -9.80 7.13
CA MET A 153 -0.94 -9.38 5.83
C MET A 153 -1.58 -8.08 5.31
N GLY A 154 -2.57 -7.53 6.02
CA GLY A 154 -3.23 -6.29 5.62
C GLY A 154 -4.28 -6.46 4.52
N ASP A 155 -4.82 -7.67 4.33
CA ASP A 155 -5.94 -7.89 3.40
C ASP A 155 -7.14 -6.99 3.81
N PRO A 156 -7.65 -6.12 2.91
CA PRO A 156 -8.79 -5.25 3.20
C PRO A 156 -10.12 -6.02 3.33
N SER A 157 -10.18 -7.31 2.94
CA SER A 157 -11.38 -8.15 3.02
C SER A 157 -11.09 -9.62 3.38
N PRO A 158 -10.49 -9.92 4.56
CA PRO A 158 -10.02 -11.26 4.94
C PRO A 158 -11.11 -12.33 4.88
N ALA A 159 -12.33 -12.01 5.30
CA ALA A 159 -13.46 -12.95 5.27
C ALA A 159 -13.95 -13.28 3.86
N VAL A 160 -13.68 -12.42 2.87
CA VAL A 160 -13.98 -12.70 1.45
C VAL A 160 -12.95 -13.67 0.90
N THR A 161 -11.66 -13.39 1.11
CA THR A 161 -10.54 -14.23 0.70
C THR A 161 -10.65 -15.64 1.28
N VAL A 162 -10.77 -15.75 2.61
CA VAL A 162 -10.95 -17.03 3.31
C VAL A 162 -12.25 -17.71 2.88
N GLY A 163 -13.32 -16.94 2.64
CA GLY A 163 -14.59 -17.45 2.16
C GLY A 163 -14.47 -18.15 0.80
N GLN A 164 -13.71 -17.56 -0.12
CA GLN A 164 -13.43 -18.17 -1.43
C GLN A 164 -12.61 -19.44 -1.29
N GLN A 165 -11.54 -19.42 -0.49
CA GLN A 165 -10.64 -20.57 -0.26
C GLN A 165 -11.37 -21.78 0.35
N TYR A 166 -12.28 -21.55 1.31
CA TYR A 166 -12.98 -22.62 2.04
C TYR A 166 -14.40 -22.89 1.54
N GLY A 167 -14.86 -22.23 0.47
CA GLY A 167 -16.22 -22.38 -0.07
C GLY A 167 -17.31 -21.89 0.89
N MET A 168 -17.03 -20.85 1.67
CA MET A 168 -17.90 -20.32 2.72
C MET A 168 -18.37 -18.90 2.39
N LYS A 169 -19.58 -18.54 2.86
CA LYS A 169 -20.05 -17.15 2.78
C LYS A 169 -19.20 -16.28 3.73
N PRO A 170 -18.81 -15.05 3.34
CA PRO A 170 -18.01 -14.17 4.20
C PRO A 170 -18.65 -13.88 5.56
N ALA A 171 -19.99 -13.82 5.63
CA ALA A 171 -20.70 -13.66 6.89
C ALA A 171 -20.51 -14.85 7.84
N THR A 172 -20.47 -16.08 7.30
CA THR A 172 -20.21 -17.31 8.06
C THR A 172 -18.79 -17.31 8.61
N VAL A 173 -17.79 -16.95 7.79
CA VAL A 173 -16.39 -16.82 8.24
C VAL A 173 -16.31 -15.85 9.42
N ARG A 174 -16.86 -14.64 9.30
CA ARG A 174 -16.86 -13.64 10.39
C ARG A 174 -17.54 -14.15 11.68
N GLN A 175 -18.68 -14.81 11.53
CA GLN A 175 -19.41 -15.34 12.68
C GLN A 175 -18.60 -16.44 13.39
N GLN A 176 -18.00 -17.33 12.62
CA GLN A 176 -17.21 -18.43 13.12
C GLN A 176 -15.93 -17.96 13.80
N THR A 177 -15.15 -17.08 13.16
CA THR A 177 -13.91 -16.55 13.74
C THR A 177 -14.18 -15.78 15.03
N ARG A 178 -15.27 -14.99 15.06
CA ARG A 178 -15.73 -14.32 16.29
C ARG A 178 -16.08 -15.32 17.39
N ARG A 179 -16.81 -16.40 17.07
CA ARG A 179 -17.22 -17.42 18.07
C ARG A 179 -16.03 -18.15 18.66
N ILE A 180 -15.04 -18.51 17.84
CA ILE A 180 -13.81 -19.18 18.28
C ILE A 180 -13.00 -18.24 19.17
N ARG A 181 -12.80 -16.98 18.75
CA ARG A 181 -12.11 -15.96 19.55
C ARG A 181 -12.73 -15.82 20.94
N LEU A 182 -14.05 -15.70 21.03
CA LEU A 182 -14.75 -15.58 22.31
C LEU A 182 -14.59 -16.82 23.20
N ARG A 183 -14.57 -18.02 22.60
CA ARG A 183 -14.34 -19.26 23.35
C ARG A 183 -12.91 -19.38 23.85
N LEU A 184 -11.92 -18.98 23.06
CA LEU A 184 -10.51 -18.94 23.50
C LEU A 184 -10.31 -17.94 24.64
N ARG A 185 -10.97 -16.77 24.60
CA ARG A 185 -10.96 -15.83 25.73
C ARG A 185 -11.59 -16.44 26.98
N GLY A 186 -12.78 -17.03 26.85
CA GLY A 186 -13.43 -17.71 27.97
C GLY A 186 -12.56 -18.85 28.53
N LEU A 187 -11.82 -19.56 27.69
CA LEU A 187 -10.87 -20.58 28.13
C LEU A 187 -9.70 -19.95 28.91
N ALA A 188 -9.12 -18.85 28.43
CA ALA A 188 -8.05 -18.12 29.12
C ALA A 188 -8.50 -17.55 30.47
N GLU A 189 -9.78 -17.19 30.62
CA GLU A 189 -10.37 -16.70 31.87
C GLU A 189 -10.65 -17.83 32.88
N THR A 190 -10.99 -19.03 32.41
CA THR A 190 -11.50 -20.12 33.27
C THR A 190 -10.47 -21.19 33.60
N ASP A 191 -9.45 -21.38 32.75
CA ASP A 191 -8.41 -22.38 32.92
C ASP A 191 -7.02 -21.69 33.02
N PRO A 192 -6.35 -21.76 34.18
CA PRO A 192 -5.04 -21.14 34.41
C PRO A 192 -3.97 -21.53 33.38
N ARG A 193 -4.10 -22.70 32.72
CA ARG A 193 -3.16 -23.16 31.69
C ARG A 193 -3.18 -22.29 30.44
N PHE A 194 -4.28 -21.61 30.16
CA PHE A 194 -4.50 -20.86 28.93
C PHE A 194 -4.49 -19.34 29.12
N VAL A 195 -4.15 -18.84 30.33
CA VAL A 195 -4.16 -17.40 30.65
C VAL A 195 -3.32 -16.58 29.66
N GLU A 196 -2.17 -17.10 29.25
CA GLU A 196 -1.27 -16.44 28.29
C GLU A 196 -1.94 -16.17 26.93
N LEU A 197 -2.94 -16.97 26.54
CA LEU A 197 -3.66 -16.77 25.28
C LEU A 197 -4.39 -15.43 25.22
N ALA A 198 -4.81 -14.86 26.36
CA ALA A 198 -5.52 -13.58 26.40
C ALA A 198 -4.67 -12.41 25.85
N SER A 199 -3.35 -12.55 25.83
CA SER A 199 -2.40 -11.54 25.34
C SER A 199 -2.13 -11.63 23.83
N LEU A 200 -2.48 -12.75 23.18
CA LEU A 200 -2.19 -12.96 21.76
C LEU A 200 -3.08 -12.09 20.89
N PRO A 201 -2.55 -11.34 19.89
CA PRO A 201 -3.37 -10.50 19.00
C PRO A 201 -4.50 -11.25 18.26
N LEU A 202 -4.32 -12.55 18.03
CA LEU A 202 -5.32 -13.40 17.39
C LEU A 202 -6.55 -13.64 18.31
N VAL A 203 -6.33 -13.58 19.62
CA VAL A 203 -7.30 -13.85 20.68
C VAL A 203 -7.81 -12.55 21.32
N ALA A 204 -6.94 -11.57 21.57
CA ALA A 204 -7.22 -10.24 22.14
C ALA A 204 -8.22 -9.43 21.32
#